data_AF-A0A0R3FAJ0-F1
#
_entry.id   AF-A0A0R3FAJ0-F1
#
_cell.length_a   1.000
_cell.length_b   1.000
_cell.length_c   1.000
_cell.angle_alpha   90.00
_cell.angle_beta   90.00
_cell.angle_gamma   90.00
#
_symmetry.space_group_name_H-M   'P 1'
#
loop_
_entity.id
_entity.type
_entity.pdbx_description
1 polymer ?
#
loop_
_entity_poly.entity_id
_entity_poly.type
_entity_poly.pdbx_seq_one_letter_code
_entity_poly.pdbx_strand_id
1 'polypeptide(L)'
;MKTASNAWHAASEDLTKGSEKIADLKFSKLEAGIFQNAYQAYIDAASYVQDRMKEGASEAGNVSSTLQENAETYQREEDSNTHAIKGLY
;
A
#
# COMPACT_ATOMS: atom_id res chain seq x y z
N MET A 1 -2.60 -17.85 -1.78
CA MET A 1 -2.59 -16.57 -2.52
C MET A 1 -3.53 -15.53 -1.89
N LYS A 2 -4.81 -15.85 -1.64
CA LYS A 2 -5.76 -14.91 -0.99
C LYS A 2 -5.28 -14.31 0.34
N THR A 3 -4.78 -15.14 1.27
CA THR A 3 -4.25 -14.64 2.56
C THR A 3 -3.08 -13.67 2.38
N ALA A 4 -2.18 -13.94 1.43
CA ALA A 4 -1.04 -13.08 1.15
C ALA A 4 -1.51 -11.76 0.49
N SER A 5 -2.45 -11.82 -0.46
CA SER A 5 -3.07 -10.64 -1.06
C SER A 5 -3.66 -9.72 0.02
N ASN A 6 -4.48 -10.26 0.93
CA ASN A 6 -5.06 -9.49 2.03
C ASN A 6 -4.01 -8.83 2.93
N ALA A 7 -2.88 -9.52 3.20
CA ALA A 7 -1.80 -8.95 3.99
C ALA A 7 -1.11 -7.78 3.27
N TRP A 8 -0.89 -7.89 1.95
CA TRP A 8 -0.35 -6.80 1.14
C TRP A 8 -1.32 -5.64 1.00
N HIS A 9 -2.62 -5.91 0.90
CA HIS A 9 -3.65 -4.87 0.93
C HIS A 9 -3.64 -4.11 2.25
N ALA A 10 -3.62 -4.80 3.38
CA ALA A 10 -3.55 -4.18 4.70
C ALA A 10 -2.29 -3.30 4.86
N ALA A 11 -1.13 -3.79 4.38
CA ALA A 11 0.10 -2.99 4.36
C ALA A 11 -0.04 -1.71 3.51
N SER A 12 -0.72 -1.79 2.35
CA SER A 12 -1.02 -0.63 1.51
C SER A 12 -1.88 0.41 2.25
N GLU A 13 -2.93 -0.05 2.93
CA GLU A 13 -3.80 0.82 3.72
C GLU A 13 -3.06 1.48 4.89
N ASP A 14 -2.24 0.71 5.62
CA ASP A 14 -1.50 1.23 6.77
C ASP A 14 -0.44 2.25 6.36
N LEU A 15 0.23 2.03 5.22
CA LEU A 15 1.16 3.00 4.63
C LEU A 15 0.44 4.27 4.16
N THR A 16 -0.75 4.13 3.58
CA THR A 16 -1.58 5.27 3.18
C THR A 16 -1.95 6.12 4.39
N LYS A 17 -2.53 5.48 5.42
CA LYS A 17 -2.89 6.13 6.70
C LYS A 17 -1.67 6.76 7.38
N GLY A 18 -0.52 6.08 7.35
CA GLY A 18 0.74 6.62 7.86
C GLY A 18 1.17 7.90 7.15
N SER A 19 1.07 7.92 5.82
CA SER A 19 1.43 9.08 5.00
C SER A 19 0.54 10.29 5.27
N GLU A 20 -0.74 10.07 5.59
CA GLU A 20 -1.71 11.12 5.93
C GLU A 20 -1.36 11.78 7.27
N LYS A 21 -1.02 10.96 8.28
CA LYS A 21 -0.65 11.46 9.62
C LYS A 21 0.64 12.29 9.66
N ILE A 22 1.51 12.17 8.66
CA ILE A 22 2.70 13.02 8.58
C ILE A 22 2.33 14.49 8.37
N ALA A 23 1.19 14.79 7.74
CA ALA A 23 0.72 16.16 7.61
C ALA A 23 0.51 16.82 8.99
N ASP A 24 0.04 16.05 9.97
CA ASP A 24 -0.21 16.53 11.34
C ASP A 24 1.07 16.85 12.12
N LEU A 25 2.21 16.32 11.66
CA LEU A 25 3.52 16.59 12.27
C LEU A 25 4.14 17.90 11.76
N LYS A 26 3.67 18.42 10.63
CA LYS A 26 4.21 19.65 10.03
C LYS A 26 3.68 20.86 10.78
N PHE A 27 4.58 21.69 11.28
CA PHE A 27 4.28 23.03 11.78
C PHE A 27 4.73 24.08 10.77
N SER A 28 4.36 25.33 10.98
CA SER A 28 4.66 26.44 10.07
C SER A 28 6.06 27.01 10.30
N LYS A 29 6.59 27.63 9.24
CA LYS A 29 7.82 28.41 9.28
C LYS A 29 7.79 29.53 10.33
N LEU A 30 6.60 30.08 10.60
CA LEU A 30 6.40 31.11 11.63
C LEU A 30 6.58 30.54 13.03
N GLU A 31 6.01 29.37 13.31
CA GLU A 31 6.16 28.66 14.59
C GLU A 31 7.62 28.24 14.85
N ALA A 32 8.41 28.01 13.80
CA ALA A 32 9.83 27.69 13.91
C ALA A 32 10.72 28.86 14.40
N GLY A 33 10.27 30.12 14.27
CA GLY A 33 10.99 31.29 14.78
C GLY A 33 12.43 31.40 14.26
N ILE A 34 13.42 31.39 15.14
CA ILE A 34 14.85 31.49 14.78
C ILE A 34 15.44 30.20 14.20
N PHE A 35 14.74 29.06 14.32
CA PHE A 35 15.24 27.74 13.98
C PHE A 35 14.97 27.36 12.51
N GLN A 36 15.06 28.33 11.61
CA GLN A 36 14.65 28.19 10.19
C GLN A 36 15.38 27.07 9.45
N ASN A 37 16.69 26.93 9.68
CA ASN A 37 17.48 25.88 9.03
C ASN A 37 17.11 24.47 9.55
N ALA A 38 16.89 24.34 10.86
CA ALA A 38 16.45 23.07 11.46
C ALA A 38 15.03 22.73 11.01
N TYR A 39 14.16 23.72 10.90
CA TYR A 39 12.81 23.58 10.36
C TYR A 39 12.81 23.09 8.91
N GLN A 40 13.65 23.65 8.04
CA GLN A 40 13.71 23.19 6.65
C GLN A 40 14.14 21.72 6.58
N ALA A 41 15.21 21.34 7.28
CA ALA A 41 15.65 19.95 7.35
C ALA A 41 14.57 19.01 7.89
N TYR A 42 13.81 19.46 8.89
CA TYR A 42 12.67 18.71 9.44
C TYR A 42 11.56 18.48 8.41
N ILE A 43 11.13 19.54 7.71
CA ILE A 43 10.08 19.46 6.69
C ILE A 43 10.52 18.61 5.49
N ASP A 44 11.79 18.71 5.08
CA ASP A 44 12.35 17.91 3.99
C ASP A 44 12.34 16.42 4.36
N ALA A 45 12.79 16.08 5.58
CA ALA A 45 12.75 14.70 6.08
C ALA A 45 11.32 14.17 6.20
N ALA A 46 10.40 14.95 6.77
CA ALA A 46 8.99 14.57 6.89
C ALA A 46 8.36 14.33 5.51
N SER A 47 8.65 15.20 4.54
CA SER A 47 8.12 15.06 3.18
C SER A 47 8.72 13.84 2.47
N TYR A 48 10.02 13.60 2.61
CA TYR A 48 10.65 12.39 2.08
C TYR A 48 10.00 11.12 2.64
N VAL A 49 9.79 11.03 3.96
CA VAL A 49 9.13 9.86 4.56
C VAL A 49 7.70 9.70 4.05
N GLN A 50 6.95 10.81 3.92
CA GLN A 50 5.59 10.80 3.36
C GLN A 50 5.57 10.26 1.93
N ASP A 51 6.51 10.68 1.08
CA ASP A 51 6.60 10.22 -0.30
C ASP A 51 6.97 8.74 -0.37
N ARG A 52 7.92 8.28 0.48
CA ARG A 52 8.27 6.85 0.59
C ARG A 52 7.10 5.98 1.04
N MET A 53 6.27 6.47 1.95
CA MET A 53 5.06 5.76 2.38
C MET A 53 4.03 5.65 1.24
N LYS A 54 3.82 6.72 0.48
CA LYS A 54 2.90 6.71 -0.68
C LYS A 54 3.36 5.74 -1.77
N GLU A 55 4.65 5.73 -2.08
CA GLU A 55 5.21 4.77 -3.03
C GLU A 55 5.03 3.33 -2.52
N GLY A 56 5.39 3.07 -1.26
CA GLY A 56 5.20 1.75 -0.66
C GLY A 56 3.74 1.30 -0.65
N ALA A 57 2.80 2.21 -0.41
CA ALA A 57 1.37 1.93 -0.46
C ALA A 57 0.94 1.50 -1.87
N SER A 58 1.38 2.24 -2.90
CA SER A 58 1.11 1.92 -4.30
C SER A 58 1.64 0.53 -4.66
N GLU A 59 2.90 0.24 -4.36
CA GLU A 59 3.50 -1.06 -4.72
C GLU A 59 2.90 -2.24 -3.93
N ALA A 60 2.59 -2.05 -2.65
CA ALA A 60 1.88 -3.07 -1.87
C ALA A 60 0.48 -3.35 -2.45
N GLY A 61 -0.22 -2.31 -2.92
CA GLY A 61 -1.50 -2.44 -3.62
C GLY A 61 -1.38 -3.24 -4.91
N ASN A 62 -0.34 -2.96 -5.72
CA ASN A 62 -0.05 -3.70 -6.95
C ASN A 62 0.17 -5.19 -6.67
N VAL A 63 1.01 -5.52 -5.68
CA VAL A 63 1.27 -6.92 -5.27
C VAL A 63 -0.02 -7.61 -4.82
N SER A 64 -0.85 -6.92 -4.02
CA SER A 64 -2.15 -7.43 -3.60
C SER A 64 -3.05 -7.78 -4.79
N SER A 65 -3.17 -6.87 -5.77
CA SER A 65 -4.00 -7.06 -6.97
C SER A 65 -3.53 -8.27 -7.76
N THR A 66 -2.23 -8.37 -8.04
CA THR A 66 -1.67 -9.51 -8.80
C THR A 66 -1.91 -10.84 -8.10
N LEU A 67 -1.76 -10.91 -6.78
CA LEU A 67 -2.03 -12.13 -6.02
C LEU A 67 -3.51 -12.51 -6.02
N GLN A 68 -4.40 -11.52 -6.03
CA GLN A 68 -5.83 -11.73 -6.13
C GLN A 68 -6.23 -12.25 -7.52
N GLU A 69 -5.75 -11.60 -8.58
CA GLU A 69 -5.98 -12.01 -9.97
C GLU A 69 -5.50 -13.44 -10.24
N ASN A 70 -4.32 -13.81 -9.73
CA ASN A 70 -3.81 -15.17 -9.82
C ASN A 70 -4.70 -16.17 -9.07
N ALA A 71 -5.12 -15.83 -7.84
CA ALA A 71 -5.99 -16.69 -7.06
C ALA A 71 -7.35 -16.92 -7.74
N GLU A 72 -7.92 -15.88 -8.34
CA GLU A 72 -9.18 -15.96 -9.09
C GLU A 72 -9.01 -16.76 -10.39
N THR A 73 -7.88 -16.62 -11.07
CA THR A 73 -7.57 -17.39 -12.28
C THR A 73 -7.50 -18.87 -11.99
N TYR A 74 -6.74 -19.28 -10.97
CA TYR A 74 -6.67 -20.69 -10.59
C TYR A 74 -8.03 -21.25 -10.16
N GLN A 75 -8.83 -20.49 -9.41
CA GLN A 75 -10.17 -20.94 -9.04
C GLN A 75 -11.06 -21.18 -10.27
N ARG A 76 -11.04 -20.25 -11.23
CA ARG A 76 -11.82 -20.42 -12.48
C ARG A 76 -11.36 -21.64 -13.28
N GLU A 77 -10.06 -21.89 -13.34
CA GLU A 77 -9.50 -23.07 -14.02
C GLU A 77 -9.93 -24.37 -13.31
N GLU A 78 -9.88 -24.42 -11.98
CA GLU A 78 -10.34 -25.57 -11.19
C GLU A 78 -11.84 -25.84 -11.38
N ASP A 79 -12.67 -24.81 -11.35
CA ASP A 79 -14.11 -24.92 -11.54
C ASP A 79 -14.44 -25.45 -12.95
N SER A 80 -13.80 -24.88 -13.97
CA SER A 80 -13.94 -25.30 -15.37
C SER A 80 -13.52 -26.76 -15.59
N ASN A 81 -12.38 -27.16 -15.01
CA ASN A 81 -11.88 -28.53 -15.16
C ASN A 81 -12.76 -29.54 -14.42
N THR A 82 -13.29 -29.16 -13.25
CA THR A 82 -14.26 -29.99 -12.51
C THR A 82 -15.55 -30.21 -13.31
N HIS A 83 -16.03 -29.19 -14.02
CA HIS A 83 -17.18 -29.33 -14.93
C HIS A 83 -16.89 -30.26 -16.11
N ALA A 84 -15.71 -30.15 -16.72
CA ALA A 84 -15.31 -31.03 -17.82
C ALA A 84 -15.26 -32.51 -17.40
N ILE A 85 -14.72 -32.79 -16.22
CA ILE A 85 -14.62 -34.17 -15.68
C ILE A 85 -16.01 -34.73 -15.35
N LYS A 86 -16.91 -33.92 -14.79
CA LYS A 86 -18.29 -34.36 -14.48
C LYS A 86 -19.15 -34.60 -15.73
N GLY A 87 -18.82 -34.02 -16.88
CA GLY A 87 -19.51 -34.26 -18.15
C GLY A 87 -19.03 -35.51 -18.89
N LEU A 88 -17.96 -36.17 -18.41
CA LEU A 88 -17.35 -37.36 -19.02
C LEU A 88 -17.79 -38.68 -18.35
N TYR A 89 -18.54 -38.62 -17.26
CA TYR A 89 -19.12 -39.77 -16.54
C TYR A 89 -20.65 -39.67 -16.54
#